data_AF-A0A9Q1JWC6-F1
#
_entry.id   AF-A0A9Q1JWC6-F1
#
_cell.length_a   1.000
_cell.length_b   1.000
_cell.length_c   1.000
_cell.angle_alpha   90.00
_cell.angle_beta   90.00
_cell.angle_gamma   90.00
#
_symmetry.space_group_name_H-M   'P 1'
#
loop_
_entity.id
_entity.type
_entity.pdbx_description
1 polymer ?
#
loop_
_entity_poly.entity_id
_entity_poly.type
_entity_poly.pdbx_seq_one_letter_code
_entity_poly.pdbx_strand_id
1 'polypeptide(L)'
;MSSNVLIIAGFTYIKTVEVAEGVNLPPTAAGCACKGNCTNPKTCACAKLNGSDFPYVRRDGGRLVEAKDVVFECGPSCKCGPGCLNRTSQRGIKYHLEVYRTHDKGWAVRSRDFIPSGAPVCEYIGLLRRSDEVDNISGNDYIFEIDCWHTMNEIEGRERRFGNVPLFATNVLPKIDDNTLDGTPEFCIDAGSRGNVARFINHSCEPNLFVQCILSAHHDLRLARVVLFAAENISPLQELTYDYGYALDSVIGPDGKVKVLPCFCGTADCRKRLY
;
A
#
# COMPACT_ATOMS: atom_id res chain seq x y z
N MET A 1 -17.96 -17.76 -22.98
CA MET A 1 -16.67 -17.10 -22.69
C MET A 1 -16.11 -17.78 -21.47
N SER A 2 -15.10 -18.62 -21.67
CA SER A 2 -14.50 -19.42 -20.60
C SER A 2 -13.60 -18.52 -19.77
N SER A 3 -13.98 -18.24 -18.52
CA SER A 3 -13.13 -17.56 -17.55
C SER A 3 -11.96 -18.49 -17.22
N ASN A 4 -10.80 -18.28 -17.84
CA ASN A 4 -9.59 -19.00 -17.47
C ASN A 4 -9.15 -18.51 -16.08
N VAL A 5 -9.54 -19.24 -15.04
CA VAL A 5 -9.04 -19.03 -13.68
C VAL A 5 -7.60 -19.52 -13.65
N LEU A 6 -6.66 -18.60 -13.46
CA LEU A 6 -5.26 -18.94 -13.25
C LEU A 6 -5.13 -19.65 -11.88
N ILE A 7 -4.86 -20.95 -11.90
CA ILE A 7 -4.49 -21.70 -10.70
C ILE A 7 -2.96 -21.70 -10.63
N ILE A 8 -2.41 -20.95 -9.70
CA ILE A 8 -0.97 -20.98 -9.42
C ILE A 8 -0.75 -22.06 -8.36
N ALA A 9 -0.08 -23.15 -8.76
CA ALA A 9 0.22 -24.25 -7.85
C ALA A 9 0.99 -23.73 -6.63
N GLY A 10 0.52 -24.08 -5.43
CA GLY A 10 1.14 -23.64 -4.16
C GLY A 10 0.74 -22.25 -3.67
N PHE A 11 -0.17 -21.53 -4.35
CA PHE A 11 -0.66 -20.22 -3.94
C PHE A 11 -2.17 -20.19 -3.67
N THR A 12 -2.58 -19.58 -2.56
CA THR A 12 -4.01 -19.40 -2.20
C THR A 12 -4.43 -17.94 -2.31
N TYR A 13 -5.44 -17.66 -3.13
CA TYR A 13 -5.99 -16.30 -3.24
C TYR A 13 -6.89 -15.97 -2.03
N ILE A 14 -6.57 -14.88 -1.33
CA ILE A 14 -7.35 -14.34 -0.19
C ILE A 14 -7.72 -12.88 -0.45
N LYS A 15 -8.77 -12.39 0.22
CA LYS A 15 -9.32 -11.02 0.01
C LYS A 15 -9.12 -10.09 1.21
N THR A 16 -8.64 -10.62 2.32
CA THR A 16 -8.42 -9.91 3.58
C THR A 16 -7.09 -10.36 4.15
N VAL A 17 -6.39 -9.45 4.84
CA VAL A 17 -5.17 -9.80 5.56
C VAL A 17 -5.49 -10.87 6.59
N GLU A 18 -4.70 -11.93 6.61
CA GLU A 18 -4.71 -12.93 7.67
C GLU A 18 -3.62 -12.54 8.70
N VAL A 19 -3.83 -12.87 9.97
CA VAL A 19 -2.92 -12.48 11.05
C VAL A 19 -2.24 -13.73 11.59
N ALA A 20 -0.90 -13.74 11.61
CA ALA A 20 -0.15 -14.85 12.13
C ALA A 20 -0.34 -15.04 13.64
N GLU A 21 -0.12 -16.27 14.10
CA GLU A 21 -0.12 -16.58 15.52
C GLU A 21 0.94 -15.73 16.25
N GLY A 22 0.60 -15.19 17.42
CA GLY A 22 1.50 -14.33 18.20
C GLY A 22 1.48 -12.84 17.84
N VAL A 23 0.86 -12.44 16.71
CA VAL A 23 0.66 -11.03 16.39
C VAL A 23 -0.57 -10.49 17.12
N ASN A 24 -0.36 -9.53 18.02
CA ASN A 24 -1.44 -8.88 18.77
C ASN A 24 -1.96 -7.65 18.02
N LEU A 25 -3.25 -7.65 17.68
CA LEU A 25 -3.88 -6.51 17.04
C LEU A 25 -4.20 -5.39 18.07
N PRO A 26 -4.02 -4.11 17.70
CA PRO A 26 -4.38 -2.98 18.55
C PRO A 26 -5.90 -2.90 18.80
N PRO A 27 -6.33 -2.20 19.86
CA PRO A 27 -7.75 -1.97 20.11
C PRO A 27 -8.40 -1.18 18.95
N THR A 28 -9.68 -1.45 18.71
CA THR A 28 -10.44 -0.75 17.67
C THR A 28 -10.56 0.74 17.99
N ALA A 29 -10.29 1.58 17.00
CA ALA A 29 -10.46 3.03 17.10
C ALA A 29 -11.92 3.43 17.37
N ALA A 30 -12.12 4.54 18.08
CA ALA A 30 -13.46 5.02 18.47
C ALA A 30 -14.37 5.39 17.29
N GLY A 31 -13.79 5.86 16.17
CA GLY A 31 -14.52 6.27 14.98
C GLY A 31 -15.33 7.57 15.14
N CYS A 32 -16.19 7.87 14.17
CA CYS A 32 -17.04 9.07 14.16
C CYS A 32 -18.52 8.75 14.42
N ALA A 33 -19.27 9.75 14.90
CA ALA A 33 -20.71 9.66 15.14
C ALA A 33 -21.58 10.13 13.94
N CYS A 34 -20.98 10.34 12.76
CA CYS A 34 -21.71 10.77 11.57
C CYS A 34 -22.74 9.72 11.14
N LYS A 35 -23.91 10.13 10.65
CA LYS A 35 -24.95 9.21 10.14
C LYS A 35 -24.91 9.17 8.61
N GLY A 36 -25.03 7.98 8.02
CA GLY A 36 -25.01 7.83 6.57
C GLY A 36 -23.63 8.10 5.98
N ASN A 37 -23.35 9.33 5.55
CA ASN A 37 -22.06 9.72 4.96
C ASN A 37 -21.37 10.79 5.81
N CYS A 38 -20.04 10.72 5.91
CA CYS A 38 -19.24 11.82 6.45
C CYS A 38 -19.11 12.91 5.37
N THR A 39 -19.73 14.06 5.60
CA THR A 39 -19.76 15.19 4.64
C THR A 39 -19.31 16.52 5.22
N ASN A 40 -19.42 16.70 6.54
CA ASN A 40 -18.98 17.91 7.21
C ASN A 40 -17.63 17.64 7.92
N PRO A 41 -16.50 18.17 7.42
CA PRO A 41 -15.20 17.90 7.99
C PRO A 41 -15.01 18.56 9.37
N LYS A 42 -15.76 19.62 9.69
CA LYS A 42 -15.69 20.30 11.00
C LYS A 42 -16.26 19.45 12.14
N THR A 43 -17.22 18.58 11.85
CA THR A 43 -17.90 17.74 12.85
C THR A 43 -17.44 16.28 12.84
N CYS A 44 -16.92 15.79 11.71
CA CYS A 44 -16.45 14.41 11.61
C CYS A 44 -15.10 14.20 12.31
N ALA A 45 -15.07 13.36 13.36
CA ALA A 45 -13.84 12.99 14.04
C ALA A 45 -12.78 12.40 13.08
N CYS A 46 -13.18 11.63 12.07
CA CYS A 46 -12.25 11.06 11.09
C CYS A 46 -11.66 12.12 10.15
N ALA A 47 -12.41 13.17 9.79
CA ALA A 47 -11.87 14.27 9.00
C ALA A 47 -10.84 15.07 9.79
N LYS A 48 -11.06 15.28 11.10
CA LYS A 48 -10.09 15.93 11.99
C LYS A 48 -8.74 15.22 12.01
N LEU A 49 -8.73 13.87 12.01
CA LEU A 49 -7.50 13.08 11.91
C LEU A 49 -6.74 13.31 10.59
N ASN A 50 -7.43 13.70 9.52
CA ASN A 50 -6.84 14.00 8.22
C ASN A 50 -6.50 15.51 8.03
N GLY A 51 -6.38 16.28 9.12
CA GLY A 51 -6.12 17.73 9.04
C GLY A 51 -7.38 18.58 8.90
N SER A 52 -8.52 18.10 9.40
CA SER A 52 -9.83 18.77 9.30
C SER A 52 -10.37 18.89 7.86
N ASP A 53 -10.02 17.95 7.00
CA ASP A 53 -10.62 17.77 5.68
C ASP A 53 -10.73 16.28 5.31
N PHE A 54 -11.48 15.93 4.26
CA PHE A 54 -11.54 14.56 3.75
C PHE A 54 -10.44 14.29 2.72
N PRO A 55 -9.75 13.14 2.80
CA PRO A 55 -8.66 12.80 1.88
C PRO A 55 -9.17 12.39 0.49
N TYR A 56 -10.47 12.13 0.33
CA TYR A 56 -11.06 11.62 -0.90
C TYR A 56 -12.09 12.59 -1.51
N VAL A 57 -12.15 12.65 -2.83
CA VAL A 57 -13.21 13.32 -3.61
C VAL A 57 -14.17 12.32 -4.23
N ARG A 58 -15.46 12.70 -4.31
CA ARG A 58 -16.53 11.88 -4.91
C ARG A 58 -16.52 11.99 -6.44
N ARG A 59 -15.40 11.64 -7.06
CA ARG A 59 -15.25 11.57 -8.52
C ARG A 59 -14.86 10.15 -8.90
N ASP A 60 -15.46 9.61 -9.96
CA ASP A 60 -15.15 8.28 -10.50
C ASP A 60 -15.20 7.14 -9.46
N GLY A 61 -16.08 7.24 -8.45
CA GLY A 61 -16.21 6.22 -7.39
C GLY A 61 -15.35 6.44 -6.14
N GLY A 62 -14.60 7.53 -6.07
CA GLY A 62 -13.72 7.86 -4.94
C GLY A 62 -12.27 7.93 -5.38
N ARG A 63 -11.64 9.10 -5.23
CA ARG A 63 -10.23 9.32 -5.58
C ARG A 63 -9.53 10.05 -4.45
N LEU A 64 -8.33 9.59 -4.11
CA LEU A 64 -7.42 10.26 -3.20
C LEU A 64 -6.99 11.58 -3.84
N VAL A 65 -7.09 12.68 -3.10
CA VAL A 65 -6.79 14.03 -3.61
C VAL A 65 -5.30 14.18 -3.88
N GLU A 66 -4.49 13.73 -2.93
CA GLU A 66 -3.04 13.79 -2.94
C GLU A 66 -2.48 12.70 -2.00
N ALA A 67 -1.24 12.29 -2.21
CA ALA A 67 -0.54 11.41 -1.28
C ALA A 67 -0.39 12.11 0.08
N LYS A 68 -0.52 11.33 1.15
CA LYS A 68 -0.35 11.81 2.54
C LYS A 68 0.57 10.87 3.29
N ASP A 69 1.08 11.33 4.42
CA ASP A 69 1.82 10.47 5.34
C ASP A 69 0.98 9.23 5.72
N VAL A 70 -0.22 9.51 6.19
CA VAL A 70 -1.22 8.50 6.48
C VAL A 70 -2.60 9.05 6.20
N VAL A 71 -3.47 8.19 5.69
CA VAL A 71 -4.88 8.51 5.49
C VAL A 71 -5.71 7.81 6.55
N PHE A 72 -6.56 8.56 7.25
CA PHE A 72 -7.48 8.01 8.23
C PHE A 72 -8.88 7.79 7.64
N GLU A 73 -9.19 6.55 7.32
CA GLU A 73 -10.53 6.15 6.92
C GLU A 73 -11.47 5.92 8.11
N CYS A 74 -12.77 5.97 7.85
CA CYS A 74 -13.77 5.53 8.80
C CYS A 74 -13.65 4.03 9.05
N GLY A 75 -13.49 3.64 10.32
CA GLY A 75 -13.39 2.25 10.77
C GLY A 75 -14.72 1.58 11.17
N PRO A 76 -14.64 0.38 11.76
CA PRO A 76 -15.80 -0.41 12.21
C PRO A 76 -16.68 0.30 13.24
N SER A 77 -16.10 1.09 14.14
CA SER A 77 -16.84 1.81 15.18
C SER A 77 -17.58 3.07 14.68
N CYS A 78 -17.30 3.52 13.46
CA CYS A 78 -17.96 4.69 12.88
C CYS A 78 -19.45 4.42 12.60
N LYS A 79 -20.30 5.41 12.85
CA LYS A 79 -21.75 5.32 12.59
C LYS A 79 -22.15 5.64 11.14
N CYS A 80 -21.18 6.01 10.30
CA CYS A 80 -21.40 6.20 8.87
C CYS A 80 -21.43 4.83 8.16
N GLY A 81 -22.27 4.74 7.13
CA GLY A 81 -22.51 3.50 6.39
C GLY A 81 -21.36 3.14 5.43
N PRO A 82 -21.46 1.97 4.76
CA PRO A 82 -20.44 1.46 3.85
C PRO A 82 -20.25 2.33 2.58
N GLY A 83 -21.28 3.09 2.19
CA GLY A 83 -21.20 4.06 1.08
C GLY A 83 -20.43 5.34 1.40
N CYS A 84 -19.96 5.52 2.65
CA CYS A 84 -19.20 6.69 3.06
C CYS A 84 -17.96 6.88 2.16
N LEU A 85 -17.73 8.11 1.71
CA LEU A 85 -16.58 8.45 0.87
C LEU A 85 -15.26 8.21 1.61
N ASN A 86 -15.24 8.42 2.93
CA ASN A 86 -14.08 8.12 3.77
C ASN A 86 -13.93 6.62 4.10
N ARG A 87 -14.35 5.74 3.19
CA ARG A 87 -14.15 4.27 3.19
C ARG A 87 -13.75 3.81 1.79
N THR A 88 -13.09 4.67 1.01
CA THR A 88 -12.89 4.47 -0.43
C THR A 88 -12.05 3.22 -0.72
N SER A 89 -10.96 2.98 0.02
CA SER A 89 -10.12 1.78 -0.18
C SER A 89 -10.77 0.48 0.33
N GLN A 90 -11.78 0.56 1.21
CA GLN A 90 -12.48 -0.61 1.75
C GLN A 90 -13.44 -1.28 0.75
N ARG A 91 -13.67 -0.66 -0.42
CA ARG A 91 -14.64 -1.12 -1.42
C ARG A 91 -14.13 -2.28 -2.29
N GLY A 92 -12.89 -2.70 -2.09
CA GLY A 92 -12.24 -3.75 -2.88
C GLY A 92 -11.87 -3.30 -4.29
N ILE A 93 -11.48 -4.27 -5.12
CA ILE A 93 -11.01 -4.03 -6.49
C ILE A 93 -12.20 -3.61 -7.38
N LYS A 94 -12.05 -2.46 -8.04
CA LYS A 94 -13.05 -1.91 -8.96
C LYS A 94 -12.78 -2.24 -10.44
N TYR A 95 -11.52 -2.49 -10.79
CA TYR A 95 -11.05 -2.59 -12.18
C TYR A 95 -10.88 -4.05 -12.62
N HIS A 96 -11.04 -4.31 -13.91
CA HIS A 96 -10.76 -5.60 -14.54
C HIS A 96 -9.25 -5.80 -14.70
N LEU A 97 -8.62 -6.26 -13.62
CA LEU A 97 -7.20 -6.59 -13.60
C LEU A 97 -6.91 -7.92 -14.28
N GLU A 98 -5.80 -7.98 -15.00
CA GLU A 98 -5.30 -9.16 -15.70
C GLU A 98 -3.86 -9.43 -15.26
N VAL A 99 -3.61 -10.65 -14.78
CA VAL A 99 -2.25 -11.16 -14.55
C VAL A 99 -1.75 -11.78 -15.85
N TYR A 100 -0.58 -11.35 -16.32
CA TYR A 100 0.00 -11.82 -17.59
C TYR A 100 1.50 -12.12 -17.44
N ARG A 101 2.06 -12.92 -18.35
CA ARG A 101 3.48 -13.28 -18.35
C ARG A 101 4.26 -12.27 -19.20
N THR A 102 5.35 -11.76 -18.63
CA THR A 102 6.35 -10.92 -19.31
C THR A 102 7.54 -11.75 -19.76
N HIS A 103 8.40 -11.16 -20.59
CA HIS A 103 9.60 -11.84 -21.10
C HIS A 103 10.69 -11.98 -20.02
N ASP A 104 10.85 -10.99 -19.16
CA ASP A 104 12.02 -10.77 -18.30
C ASP A 104 11.70 -10.58 -16.80
N LYS A 105 10.47 -10.16 -16.45
CA LYS A 105 10.05 -9.90 -15.05
C LYS A 105 9.16 -10.98 -14.45
N GLY A 106 8.90 -12.07 -15.19
CA GLY A 106 7.98 -13.11 -14.75
C GLY A 106 6.52 -12.69 -14.91
N TRP A 107 5.71 -12.79 -13.85
CA TRP A 107 4.31 -12.37 -13.89
C TRP A 107 4.18 -10.87 -13.68
N ALA A 108 3.15 -10.25 -14.27
CA ALA A 108 2.87 -8.82 -14.16
C ALA A 108 1.35 -8.60 -14.09
N VAL A 109 0.93 -7.38 -13.72
CA VAL A 109 -0.48 -6.98 -13.71
C VAL A 109 -0.69 -5.82 -14.68
N ARG A 110 -1.82 -5.83 -15.39
CA ARG A 110 -2.34 -4.69 -16.14
C ARG A 110 -3.84 -4.55 -15.91
N SER A 111 -4.41 -3.40 -16.27
CA SER A 111 -5.85 -3.18 -16.23
C SER A 111 -6.44 -3.20 -17.63
N ARG A 112 -7.61 -3.82 -17.83
CA ARG A 112 -8.39 -3.68 -19.09
C ARG A 112 -9.22 -2.40 -19.13
N ASP A 113 -9.38 -1.75 -17.99
CA ASP A 113 -10.08 -0.47 -17.86
C ASP A 113 -9.07 0.67 -17.75
N PHE A 114 -9.51 1.88 -18.12
CA PHE A 114 -8.83 3.11 -17.77
C PHE A 114 -8.90 3.34 -16.24
N ILE A 115 -7.77 3.68 -15.63
CA ILE A 115 -7.68 3.99 -14.19
C ILE A 115 -7.34 5.48 -14.01
N PRO A 116 -8.24 6.31 -13.44
CA PRO A 116 -7.94 7.72 -13.20
C PRO A 116 -6.94 7.90 -12.06
N SER A 117 -6.10 8.93 -12.15
CA SER A 117 -5.15 9.33 -11.09
C SER A 117 -5.86 9.50 -9.73
N GLY A 118 -5.24 8.99 -8.66
CA GLY A 118 -5.79 8.96 -7.32
C GLY A 118 -6.84 7.86 -7.08
N ALA A 119 -7.14 7.00 -8.04
CA ALA A 119 -8.03 5.86 -7.78
C ALA A 119 -7.33 4.75 -6.97
N PRO A 120 -8.02 4.13 -5.99
CA PRO A 120 -7.51 2.92 -5.35
C PRO A 120 -7.50 1.76 -6.33
N VAL A 121 -6.40 1.03 -6.41
CA VAL A 121 -6.25 -0.15 -7.28
C VAL A 121 -6.49 -1.43 -6.48
N CYS A 122 -5.67 -1.68 -5.46
CA CYS A 122 -5.80 -2.81 -4.55
C CYS A 122 -5.01 -2.59 -3.26
N GLU A 123 -5.43 -3.26 -2.19
CA GLU A 123 -4.62 -3.42 -0.97
C GLU A 123 -3.57 -4.52 -1.18
N TYR A 124 -2.39 -4.40 -0.58
CA TYR A 124 -1.42 -5.49 -0.54
C TYR A 124 -1.86 -6.49 0.55
N ILE A 125 -2.35 -7.66 0.12
CA ILE A 125 -2.93 -8.65 1.02
C ILE A 125 -2.03 -9.88 1.09
N GLY A 126 -1.79 -10.35 2.31
CA GLY A 126 -1.05 -11.56 2.64
C GLY A 126 -1.24 -11.93 4.11
N LEU A 127 -0.27 -12.64 4.66
CA LEU A 127 -0.18 -12.97 6.08
C LEU A 127 0.62 -11.87 6.80
N LEU A 128 -0.02 -11.17 7.75
CA LEU A 128 0.63 -10.21 8.63
C LEU A 128 1.49 -10.95 9.66
N ARG A 129 2.78 -10.62 9.71
CA ARG A 129 3.79 -11.25 10.57
C ARG A 129 4.71 -10.20 11.17
N ARG A 130 5.46 -10.58 12.21
CA ARG A 130 6.62 -9.81 12.64
C ARG A 130 7.76 -10.01 11.65
N SER A 131 8.51 -8.96 11.35
CA SER A 131 9.57 -9.02 10.34
C SER A 131 10.72 -9.96 10.74
N ASP A 132 11.04 -10.01 12.04
CA ASP A 132 12.08 -10.88 12.62
C ASP A 132 11.82 -12.39 12.43
N GLU A 133 10.59 -12.80 12.16
CA GLU A 133 10.23 -14.18 11.87
C GLU A 133 10.42 -14.59 10.40
N VAL A 134 10.56 -13.61 9.50
CA VAL A 134 10.55 -13.83 8.05
C VAL A 134 11.96 -13.82 7.45
N ASP A 135 12.92 -13.14 8.09
CA ASP A 135 14.34 -13.10 7.69
C ASP A 135 14.97 -14.49 7.47
N ASN A 136 14.38 -15.53 8.05
CA ASN A 136 14.83 -16.92 7.93
C ASN A 136 14.27 -17.69 6.72
N ILE A 137 13.42 -17.09 5.88
CA ILE A 137 12.80 -17.75 4.72
C ILE A 137 13.55 -17.38 3.44
N SER A 138 14.60 -18.14 3.13
CA SER A 138 15.39 -17.94 1.90
C SER A 138 14.52 -18.05 0.64
N GLY A 139 14.50 -16.98 -0.18
CA GLY A 139 13.88 -17.00 -1.52
C GLY A 139 12.41 -16.59 -1.59
N ASN A 140 11.85 -15.95 -0.56
CA ASN A 140 10.53 -15.34 -0.63
C ASN A 140 10.60 -13.87 -1.10
N ASP A 141 10.32 -13.62 -2.39
CA ASP A 141 10.34 -12.27 -2.97
C ASP A 141 9.00 -11.51 -2.82
N TYR A 142 8.07 -11.97 -1.96
CA TYR A 142 6.69 -11.45 -1.86
C TYR A 142 6.36 -10.82 -0.50
N ILE A 143 7.39 -10.33 0.20
CA ILE A 143 7.26 -9.69 1.51
C ILE A 143 7.17 -8.18 1.31
N PHE A 144 6.21 -7.55 1.98
CA PHE A 144 6.06 -6.10 2.03
C PHE A 144 6.22 -5.63 3.47
N GLU A 145 7.32 -4.93 3.78
CA GLU A 145 7.53 -4.33 5.10
C GLU A 145 6.61 -3.12 5.31
N ILE A 146 5.96 -3.04 6.48
CA ILE A 146 5.04 -1.94 6.78
C ILE A 146 5.87 -0.78 7.35
N ASP A 147 6.50 -0.05 6.44
CA ASP A 147 7.20 1.20 6.76
C ASP A 147 6.52 2.40 6.13
N CYS A 148 5.57 2.98 6.85
CA CYS A 148 4.90 4.18 6.38
C CYS A 148 5.89 5.34 6.25
N TRP A 149 6.90 5.46 7.11
CA TRP A 149 7.81 6.60 7.12
C TRP A 149 8.80 6.60 5.94
N HIS A 150 9.38 5.46 5.59
CA HIS A 150 10.21 5.38 4.38
C HIS A 150 9.38 5.52 3.10
N THR A 151 8.18 4.94 3.06
CA THR A 151 7.24 5.13 1.94
C THR A 151 6.92 6.63 1.72
N MET A 152 6.99 7.45 2.78
CA MET A 152 6.75 8.90 2.77
C MET A 152 7.98 9.71 2.36
N ASN A 153 9.19 9.34 2.79
CA ASN A 153 10.41 10.09 2.48
C ASN A 153 10.94 9.84 1.07
N GLU A 154 10.51 8.80 0.36
CA GLU A 154 10.74 8.66 -1.09
C GLU A 154 10.02 9.74 -1.94
N ILE A 155 9.19 10.58 -1.31
CA ILE A 155 8.70 11.83 -1.92
C ILE A 155 9.86 12.84 -2.12
N GLU A 156 10.96 12.78 -1.37
CA GLU A 156 12.13 13.67 -1.55
C GLU A 156 12.86 13.41 -2.88
N GLY A 157 12.81 12.19 -3.42
CA GLY A 157 13.27 11.88 -4.78
C GLY A 157 12.35 12.41 -5.90
N ARG A 158 11.15 12.89 -5.53
CA ARG A 158 10.16 13.55 -6.39
C ARG A 158 9.97 15.02 -5.97
N GLU A 159 11.04 15.71 -5.61
CA GLU A 159 10.99 17.12 -5.23
C GLU A 159 10.23 17.97 -6.28
N ARG A 160 9.15 18.63 -5.81
CA ARG A 160 8.52 19.86 -6.36
C ARG A 160 7.60 19.75 -7.58
N ARG A 161 6.45 19.07 -7.47
CA ARG A 161 5.28 19.42 -8.32
C ARG A 161 3.97 19.80 -7.64
N PHE A 162 3.79 19.68 -6.32
CA PHE A 162 2.67 20.34 -5.64
C PHE A 162 3.13 20.86 -4.28
N GLY A 163 2.83 22.13 -4.02
CA GLY A 163 3.48 22.95 -3.00
C GLY A 163 3.20 22.55 -1.55
N ASN A 164 4.12 22.93 -0.68
CA ASN A 164 4.02 23.04 0.78
C ASN A 164 2.94 22.16 1.43
N VAL A 165 3.25 20.88 1.65
CA VAL A 165 2.48 20.03 2.56
C VAL A 165 2.70 20.56 3.98
N PRO A 166 1.66 20.96 4.71
CA PRO A 166 1.85 21.50 6.04
C PRO A 166 2.11 20.38 7.06
N LEU A 167 3.22 20.49 7.79
CA LEU A 167 3.57 19.72 8.99
C LEU A 167 2.46 19.83 10.06
N PHE A 168 1.39 19.05 9.95
CA PHE A 168 0.36 18.95 11.01
C PHE A 168 0.21 17.52 11.56
N ALA A 169 0.75 16.50 10.90
CA ALA A 169 0.66 15.11 11.34
C ALA A 169 1.51 14.79 12.59
N THR A 170 2.55 15.59 12.88
CA THR A 170 3.46 15.41 14.03
C THR A 170 2.78 15.50 15.40
N ASN A 171 1.59 16.12 15.49
CA ASN A 171 0.86 16.26 16.75
C ASN A 171 -0.19 15.15 17.01
N VAL A 172 -0.48 14.30 16.02
CA VAL A 172 -1.50 13.21 16.12
C VAL A 172 -0.85 11.83 16.06
N LEU A 173 0.32 11.72 15.44
CA LEU A 173 1.14 10.51 15.53
C LEU A 173 1.70 10.41 16.95
N PRO A 174 1.69 9.21 17.59
CA PRO A 174 2.48 9.01 18.80
C PRO A 174 3.90 9.48 18.49
N LYS A 175 4.52 10.24 19.41
CA LYS A 175 5.96 10.44 19.38
C LYS A 175 6.56 9.04 19.28
N ILE A 176 7.11 8.71 18.13
CA ILE A 176 7.91 7.50 17.99
C ILE A 176 9.05 7.72 18.97
N ASP A 177 9.13 6.84 19.96
CA ASP A 177 10.29 6.79 20.83
C ASP A 177 11.49 6.57 19.90
N ASP A 178 12.47 7.48 19.89
CA ASP A 178 13.77 7.35 19.21
C ASP A 178 14.55 6.07 19.64
N ASN A 179 13.91 5.21 20.45
CA ASN A 179 14.41 3.97 21.02
C ASN A 179 13.95 2.70 20.28
N THR A 180 13.26 2.78 19.12
CA THR A 180 13.19 1.61 18.22
C THR A 180 14.59 1.35 17.65
N LEU A 181 15.34 0.48 18.35
CA LEU A 181 16.61 -0.07 17.89
C LEU A 181 16.55 -0.37 16.37
N ASP A 182 17.48 0.21 15.62
CA ASP A 182 17.82 -0.04 14.21
C ASP A 182 16.90 0.42 13.08
N GLY A 183 15.75 1.05 13.33
CA GLY A 183 14.92 1.60 12.23
C GLY A 183 14.37 0.52 11.28
N THR A 184 14.33 -0.74 11.70
CA THR A 184 13.75 -1.84 10.94
C THR A 184 12.24 -1.92 11.21
N PRO A 185 11.40 -2.14 10.18
CA PRO A 185 9.96 -2.25 10.36
C PRO A 185 9.60 -3.48 11.22
N GLU A 186 8.78 -3.30 12.26
CA GLU A 186 8.43 -4.39 13.19
C GLU A 186 7.52 -5.45 12.53
N PHE A 187 6.71 -5.06 11.55
CA PHE A 187 5.74 -5.94 10.89
C PHE A 187 5.85 -5.89 9.37
N CYS A 188 5.48 -7.00 8.74
CA CYS A 188 5.42 -7.15 7.29
C CYS A 188 4.19 -7.94 6.85
N ILE A 189 3.85 -7.84 5.57
CA ILE A 189 2.81 -8.64 4.90
C ILE A 189 3.51 -9.64 3.97
N ASP A 190 3.44 -10.93 4.31
CA ASP A 190 3.98 -12.03 3.53
C ASP A 190 2.91 -12.56 2.55
N ALA A 191 3.09 -12.30 1.26
CA ALA A 191 2.24 -12.81 0.19
C ALA A 191 2.83 -14.04 -0.55
N GLY A 192 3.80 -14.73 0.04
CA GLY A 192 4.52 -15.85 -0.57
C GLY A 192 3.59 -17.00 -0.95
N SER A 193 2.82 -17.52 0.01
CA SER A 193 1.90 -18.67 -0.20
C SER A 193 0.42 -18.29 -0.24
N ARG A 194 0.05 -17.14 0.34
CA ARG A 194 -1.35 -16.68 0.45
C ARG A 194 -1.37 -15.17 0.25
N GLY A 195 -2.22 -14.66 -0.65
CA GLY A 195 -2.32 -13.22 -0.89
C GLY A 195 -3.36 -12.87 -1.95
N ASN A 196 -3.36 -11.62 -2.43
CA ASN A 196 -4.21 -11.21 -3.54
C ASN A 196 -3.39 -10.88 -4.80
N VAL A 197 -4.01 -10.19 -5.77
CA VAL A 197 -3.38 -9.78 -7.03
C VAL A 197 -2.17 -8.84 -6.85
N ALA A 198 -2.06 -8.12 -5.74
CA ALA A 198 -1.02 -7.11 -5.53
C ALA A 198 0.39 -7.68 -5.60
N ARG A 199 0.58 -8.93 -5.16
CA ARG A 199 1.87 -9.65 -5.20
C ARG A 199 2.47 -9.82 -6.60
N PHE A 200 1.69 -9.62 -7.66
CA PHE A 200 2.12 -9.74 -9.06
C PHE A 200 2.45 -8.39 -9.70
N ILE A 201 2.25 -7.28 -8.98
CA ILE A 201 2.52 -5.93 -9.48
C ILE A 201 4.03 -5.70 -9.36
N ASN A 202 4.68 -5.44 -10.49
CA ASN A 202 6.14 -5.35 -10.55
C ASN A 202 6.68 -3.98 -10.13
N HIS A 203 7.98 -3.95 -9.90
CA HIS A 203 8.76 -2.73 -9.75
C HIS A 203 8.86 -1.93 -11.06
N SER A 204 8.83 -0.60 -10.95
CA SER A 204 9.37 0.33 -11.94
C SER A 204 10.08 1.50 -11.27
N CYS A 205 11.14 2.01 -11.89
CA CYS A 205 11.82 3.24 -11.45
C CYS A 205 11.02 4.50 -11.82
N GLU A 206 10.11 4.40 -12.79
CA GLU A 206 9.09 5.41 -13.10
C GLU A 206 7.71 4.74 -12.99
N PRO A 207 7.20 4.56 -11.76
CA PRO A 207 5.97 3.80 -11.56
C PRO A 207 4.71 4.65 -11.78
N ASN A 208 3.64 3.99 -12.20
CA ASN A 208 2.32 4.60 -12.36
C ASN A 208 1.38 4.37 -11.16
N LEU A 209 1.81 3.58 -10.17
CA LEU A 209 1.19 3.44 -8.86
C LEU A 209 2.09 4.02 -7.77
N PHE A 210 1.49 4.34 -6.63
CA PHE A 210 2.19 4.64 -5.39
C PHE A 210 1.50 3.95 -4.22
N VAL A 211 2.28 3.70 -3.16
CA VAL A 211 1.81 3.10 -1.93
C VAL A 211 1.29 4.20 -1.00
N GLN A 212 0.15 3.96 -0.37
CA GLN A 212 -0.42 4.84 0.64
C GLN A 212 -0.77 4.01 1.88
N CYS A 213 -0.23 4.40 3.03
CA CYS A 213 -0.65 3.86 4.33
C CYS A 213 -2.04 4.38 4.71
N ILE A 214 -2.95 3.44 5.05
CA ILE A 214 -4.31 3.72 5.49
C ILE A 214 -4.55 3.17 6.89
N LEU A 215 -5.03 4.01 7.80
CA LEU A 215 -5.55 3.60 9.11
C LEU A 215 -7.08 3.65 9.12
N SER A 216 -7.72 2.64 9.71
CA SER A 216 -9.18 2.58 9.78
C SER A 216 -9.67 1.85 11.04
N ALA A 217 -9.36 0.56 11.18
CA ALA A 217 -9.81 -0.25 12.30
C ALA A 217 -9.10 0.14 13.62
N HIS A 218 -7.81 0.46 13.55
CA HIS A 218 -6.98 0.98 14.64
C HIS A 218 -6.17 2.18 14.12
N HIS A 219 -5.43 2.84 15.02
CA HIS A 219 -4.54 3.95 14.68
C HIS A 219 -3.05 3.66 14.92
N ASP A 220 -2.67 2.39 15.13
CA ASP A 220 -1.26 1.98 15.16
C ASP A 220 -0.66 1.96 13.74
N LEU A 221 0.32 2.83 13.47
CA LEU A 221 0.98 2.97 12.17
C LEU A 221 1.76 1.72 11.75
N ARG A 222 2.33 0.98 12.71
CA ARG A 222 3.15 -0.21 12.43
C ARG A 222 2.36 -1.34 11.76
N LEU A 223 1.04 -1.25 11.83
CA LEU A 223 0.08 -2.21 11.30
C LEU A 223 -0.85 -1.57 10.26
N ALA A 224 -0.46 -0.45 9.67
CA ALA A 224 -1.26 0.24 8.67
C ALA A 224 -1.58 -0.66 7.47
N ARG A 225 -2.75 -0.45 6.87
CA ARG A 225 -3.10 -1.10 5.61
C ARG A 225 -2.28 -0.46 4.48
N VAL A 226 -1.65 -1.29 3.68
CA VAL A 226 -0.85 -0.89 2.51
C VAL A 226 -1.74 -0.90 1.27
N VAL A 227 -2.08 0.27 0.73
CA VAL A 227 -2.99 0.37 -0.42
C VAL A 227 -2.30 1.06 -1.59
N LEU A 228 -2.38 0.44 -2.76
CA LEU A 228 -1.85 0.98 -4.01
C LEU A 228 -2.88 1.89 -4.67
N PHE A 229 -2.46 3.12 -4.97
CA PHE A 229 -3.24 4.12 -5.70
C PHE A 229 -2.58 4.45 -7.03
N ALA A 230 -3.38 4.81 -8.03
CA ALA A 230 -2.86 5.32 -9.29
C ALA A 230 -2.21 6.70 -9.09
N ALA A 231 -0.93 6.84 -9.43
CA ALA A 231 -0.23 8.13 -9.40
C ALA A 231 -0.68 9.03 -10.56
N GLU A 232 -1.00 8.41 -11.69
CA GLU A 232 -1.38 9.08 -12.94
C GLU A 232 -2.63 8.46 -13.57
N ASN A 233 -3.05 9.00 -14.71
CA ASN A 233 -4.10 8.39 -15.51
C ASN A 233 -3.50 7.22 -16.30
N ILE A 234 -3.94 6.01 -16.01
CA ILE A 234 -3.38 4.78 -16.59
C ILE A 234 -4.31 4.31 -17.72
N SER A 235 -3.73 4.16 -18.92
CA SER A 235 -4.47 3.66 -20.08
C SER A 235 -4.70 2.14 -19.98
N PRO A 236 -5.76 1.61 -20.61
CA PRO A 236 -5.95 0.18 -20.72
C PRO A 236 -4.71 -0.53 -21.25
N LEU A 237 -4.40 -1.69 -20.67
CA LEU A 237 -3.30 -2.59 -20.98
C LEU A 237 -1.90 -2.10 -20.62
N GLN A 238 -1.75 -0.88 -20.08
CA GLN A 238 -0.49 -0.45 -19.48
C GLN A 238 -0.20 -1.30 -18.22
N GLU A 239 1.04 -1.76 -18.08
CA GLU A 239 1.48 -2.49 -16.90
C GLU A 239 1.34 -1.61 -15.65
N LEU A 240 0.83 -2.18 -14.57
CA LEU A 240 0.75 -1.53 -13.28
C LEU A 240 2.05 -1.79 -12.52
N THR A 241 2.69 -0.73 -12.04
CA THR A 241 3.97 -0.80 -11.33
C THR A 241 4.05 0.20 -10.19
N TYR A 242 4.77 -0.16 -9.12
CA TYR A 242 5.14 0.74 -8.02
C TYR A 242 6.65 0.69 -7.78
N ASP A 243 7.22 1.65 -7.05
CA ASP A 243 8.62 1.54 -6.62
C ASP A 243 8.68 0.58 -5.41
N TYR A 244 9.60 -0.38 -5.44
CA TYR A 244 9.75 -1.33 -4.33
C TYR A 244 10.52 -0.72 -3.16
N GLY A 245 11.22 0.39 -3.37
CA GLY A 245 11.89 1.14 -2.31
C GLY A 245 13.09 0.45 -1.66
N TYR A 246 13.59 -0.63 -2.26
CA TYR A 246 14.85 -1.23 -1.83
C TYR A 246 16.02 -0.25 -1.99
N ALA A 247 16.77 -0.05 -0.92
CA ALA A 247 18.05 0.66 -0.99
C ALA A 247 19.08 -0.22 -1.73
N LEU A 248 19.97 0.41 -2.49
CA LEU A 248 21.04 -0.33 -3.16
C LEU A 248 21.94 -0.99 -2.12
N ASP A 249 22.33 -2.23 -2.40
CA ASP A 249 23.23 -3.00 -1.55
C ASP A 249 22.66 -3.36 -0.17
N SER A 250 21.33 -3.23 0.03
CA SER A 250 20.65 -3.51 1.31
C SER A 250 20.43 -5.00 1.58
N VAL A 251 20.48 -5.85 0.54
CA VAL A 251 20.22 -7.28 0.67
C VAL A 251 21.54 -8.03 0.78
N ILE A 252 21.77 -8.64 1.93
CA ILE A 252 22.97 -9.45 2.20
C ILE A 252 22.62 -10.92 2.12
N GLY A 253 23.36 -11.66 1.30
CA GLY A 253 23.22 -13.11 1.16
C GLY A 253 23.74 -13.88 2.39
N PRO A 254 23.40 -15.17 2.52
CA PRO A 254 23.87 -16.00 3.64
C PRO A 254 25.40 -16.14 3.73
N ASP A 255 26.11 -15.84 2.64
CA ASP A 255 27.56 -15.82 2.56
C ASP A 255 28.18 -14.47 3.01
N GLY A 256 27.35 -13.54 3.50
CA GLY A 256 27.76 -12.21 3.94
C GLY A 256 28.04 -11.23 2.80
N LYS A 257 27.72 -11.58 1.55
CA LYS A 257 27.94 -10.70 0.39
C LYS A 257 26.66 -9.99 -0.02
N VAL A 258 26.82 -8.78 -0.54
CA VAL A 258 25.72 -8.05 -1.16
C VAL A 258 25.15 -8.88 -2.32
N LYS A 259 23.85 -9.17 -2.24
CA LYS A 259 23.09 -9.79 -3.32
C LYS A 259 22.60 -8.68 -4.24
N VAL A 260 22.84 -8.85 -5.54
CA VAL A 260 22.40 -7.90 -6.56
C VAL A 260 21.31 -8.51 -7.41
N LEU A 261 20.22 -7.77 -7.62
CA LEU A 261 19.14 -8.14 -8.53
C LEU A 261 18.98 -7.06 -9.62
N PRO A 262 19.22 -7.39 -10.91
CA PRO A 262 19.06 -6.41 -12.00
C PRO A 262 17.63 -5.91 -12.16
N CYS A 263 17.48 -4.64 -12.55
CA CYS A 263 16.20 -4.03 -12.86
C CYS A 263 15.89 -4.09 -14.36
N PHE A 264 14.72 -4.63 -14.70
CA PHE A 264 14.21 -4.76 -16.07
C PHE A 264 12.94 -3.91 -16.31
N CYS A 265 12.80 -2.77 -15.62
CA CYS A 265 11.61 -1.91 -15.76
C CYS A 265 11.52 -1.23 -17.14
N GLY A 266 12.64 -1.11 -17.87
CA GLY A 266 12.70 -0.55 -19.22
C GLY A 266 12.64 0.98 -19.31
N THR A 267 12.62 1.69 -18.18
CA THR A 267 12.57 3.15 -18.16
C THR A 267 13.93 3.77 -18.52
N ALA A 268 13.91 5.01 -19.03
CA ALA A 268 15.12 5.71 -19.46
C ALA A 268 16.06 5.96 -18.28
N ASP A 269 15.52 6.45 -17.18
CA ASP A 269 16.26 6.78 -15.95
C ASP A 269 16.32 5.60 -14.96
N CYS A 270 16.25 4.37 -15.47
CA CYS A 270 16.31 3.16 -14.66
C CYS A 270 17.62 3.06 -13.86
N ARG A 271 17.49 2.85 -12.54
CA ARG A 271 18.61 2.66 -11.58
C ARG A 271 19.39 1.34 -11.77
N LYS A 272 19.03 0.55 -12.78
CA LYS A 272 19.64 -0.73 -13.23
C LYS A 272 19.60 -1.88 -12.23
N ARG A 273 19.28 -1.65 -10.96
CA ARG A 273 19.17 -2.67 -9.90
C ARG A 273 17.88 -2.50 -9.10
N LEU A 274 17.34 -3.59 -8.57
CA LEU A 274 16.31 -3.54 -7.52
C LEU A 274 16.99 -3.35 -6.17
N TYR A 275 17.98 -4.20 -5.88
CA TYR A 275 18.89 -4.15 -4.73
C TYR A 275 20.28 -4.64 -5.14
#